data_AF-A0A2K3MIC5-F1
#
_entry.id   AF-A0A2K3MIC5-F1
#
_cell.length_a   1.000
_cell.length_b   1.000
_cell.length_c   1.000
_cell.angle_alpha   90.00
_cell.angle_beta   90.00
_cell.angle_gamma   90.00
#
_symmetry.space_group_name_H-M   'P 1'
#
loop_
_entity.id
_entity.type
_entity.pdbx_description
1 polymer ?
#
loop_
_entity_poly.entity_id
_entity_poly.type
_entity_poly.pdbx_seq_one_letter_code
_entity_poly.pdbx_strand_id
1 'polypeptide(L)'
;RSSDSTFYEAPRFVTHIDDPAIAALTKYYSKVFPPSNTPGVSHFPSGYKQERVVGLGMNEEELKRNPVLTEYAVQDLNVNPKLPFDDNSFDVITNV
;
A
#
# COMPACT_ATOMS: atom_id res chain seq x y z
N ARG A 1 -12.39 14.07 19.18
CA ARG A 1 -11.77 13.20 18.16
C ARG A 1 -12.40 11.82 18.30
N SER A 2 -12.93 11.25 17.22
CA SER A 2 -13.34 9.84 17.16
C SER A 2 -12.10 8.96 16.92
N SER A 3 -12.19 7.66 17.22
CA SER A 3 -11.16 6.68 16.89
C SER A 3 -11.08 6.41 15.39
N ASP A 4 -9.88 6.14 14.89
CA ASP A 4 -9.65 5.77 13.49
C ASP A 4 -10.41 4.50 13.09
N SER A 5 -10.62 3.55 14.02
CA SER A 5 -11.40 2.34 13.79
C SER A 5 -12.83 2.64 13.29
N THR A 6 -13.45 3.72 13.79
CA THR A 6 -14.78 4.17 13.33
C THR A 6 -14.73 4.78 11.94
N PHE A 7 -13.61 5.41 11.59
CA PHE A 7 -13.41 6.04 10.29
C PHE A 7 -13.22 4.99 9.18
N TYR A 8 -12.54 3.89 9.47
CA TYR A 8 -12.23 2.80 8.52
C TYR A 8 -13.22 1.63 8.54
N GLU A 9 -14.32 1.72 9.31
CA GLU A 9 -15.34 0.66 9.43
C GLU A 9 -16.05 0.37 8.09
N ALA A 10 -16.34 1.42 7.31
CA ALA A 10 -16.93 1.29 5.99
C ALA A 10 -15.85 1.39 4.91
N PRO A 11 -15.79 0.44 3.95
CA PRO A 11 -14.79 0.49 2.88
C PRO A 11 -15.03 1.67 1.95
N ARG A 12 -13.94 2.27 1.49
CA ARG A 12 -13.92 3.40 0.56
C ARG A 12 -13.12 3.02 -0.67
N PHE A 13 -13.85 2.77 -1.76
CA PHE A 13 -13.25 2.49 -3.07
C PHE A 13 -13.00 3.78 -3.83
N VAL A 14 -12.22 4.69 -3.25
CA VAL A 14 -11.87 5.98 -3.85
C VAL A 14 -10.36 6.16 -3.87
N THR A 15 -9.87 6.90 -4.85
CA THR A 15 -8.48 7.35 -4.83
C THR A 15 -8.35 8.50 -3.84
N HIS A 16 -7.55 8.31 -2.79
CA HIS A 16 -7.42 9.29 -1.70
C HIS A 16 -6.52 10.49 -2.04
N ILE A 17 -5.79 10.40 -3.15
CA ILE A 17 -4.89 11.44 -3.67
C ILE A 17 -5.28 11.85 -5.09
N ASP A 18 -4.94 13.07 -5.48
CA ASP A 18 -5.27 13.63 -6.79
C ASP A 18 -4.35 13.14 -7.92
N ASP A 19 -4.80 13.27 -9.18
CA ASP A 19 -4.05 12.79 -10.35
C ASP A 19 -2.62 13.36 -10.44
N PRO A 20 -2.35 14.65 -10.11
CA PRO A 20 -1.00 15.17 -10.04
C PRO A 20 -0.10 14.47 -9.01
N ALA A 21 -0.61 14.19 -7.80
CA ALA A 21 0.13 13.46 -6.78
C ALA A 21 0.46 12.04 -7.24
N ILE A 22 -0.51 11.35 -7.87
CA ILE A 22 -0.31 10.02 -8.45
C ILE A 22 0.80 10.05 -9.49
N ALA A 23 0.77 11.01 -10.42
CA ALA A 23 1.78 11.13 -11.47
C ALA A 23 3.18 11.41 -10.89
N ALA A 24 3.27 12.25 -9.85
CA ALA A 24 4.52 12.56 -9.17
C ALA A 24 5.10 11.32 -8.47
N LEU A 25 4.29 10.59 -7.71
CA LEU A 25 4.69 9.35 -7.04
C LEU A 25 5.13 8.28 -8.05
N THR A 26 4.35 8.09 -9.12
CA THR A 26 4.67 7.13 -10.19
C THR A 26 6.03 7.42 -10.82
N LYS A 27 6.31 8.70 -11.12
CA LYS A 27 7.59 9.14 -11.70
C LYS A 27 8.76 9.02 -10.73
N TYR A 28 8.52 9.18 -9.43
CA TYR A 28 9.55 9.01 -8.41
C TYR A 28 9.88 7.53 -8.22
N TYR A 29 8.85 6.70 -8.02
CA TYR A 29 8.99 5.26 -7.85
C TYR A 29 9.68 4.58 -9.03
N SER A 30 9.47 5.04 -10.27
CA SER A 30 10.18 4.50 -11.44
C SER A 30 11.70 4.69 -11.42
N LYS A 31 12.22 5.58 -10.57
CA LYS A 31 13.66 5.85 -10.46
C LYS A 31 14.32 5.16 -9.28
N VAL A 32 13.57 4.94 -8.20
CA VAL A 32 14.12 4.54 -6.90
C VAL A 32 13.79 3.10 -6.54
N PHE A 33 12.79 2.50 -7.20
CA PHE A 33 12.44 1.11 -6.95
C PHE A 33 13.47 0.15 -7.57
N PRO A 34 13.72 -1.00 -6.92
CA PRO A 34 14.49 -2.09 -7.51
C PRO A 34 13.88 -2.51 -8.86
N PRO A 35 14.69 -2.95 -9.83
CA PRO A 35 14.17 -3.47 -11.10
C PRO A 35 13.12 -4.56 -10.89
N SER A 36 12.03 -4.52 -11.67
CA SER A 36 10.96 -5.52 -11.69
C SER A 36 10.80 -6.07 -13.11
N ASN A 37 10.60 -7.38 -13.25
CA ASN A 37 10.44 -8.04 -14.54
C ASN A 37 8.97 -8.23 -14.98
N THR A 38 7.96 -7.76 -14.22
CA THR A 38 6.55 -8.09 -14.50
C THR A 38 5.55 -6.95 -14.20
N PRO A 39 4.38 -6.90 -14.90
CA PRO A 39 3.43 -5.80 -14.77
C PRO A 39 2.41 -5.83 -13.60
N GLY A 40 2.13 -4.67 -12.97
CA GLY A 40 1.12 -4.45 -11.90
C GLY A 40 0.67 -2.98 -11.72
N VAL A 41 -0.42 -2.74 -10.96
CA VAL A 41 -1.09 -1.43 -10.67
C VAL A 41 -1.25 -1.08 -9.16
N SER A 42 -0.50 -0.11 -8.63
CA SER A 42 -0.71 0.55 -7.30
C SER A 42 0.10 1.83 -7.17
N HIS A 43 -0.20 2.92 -7.91
CA HIS A 43 0.65 4.14 -8.04
C HIS A 43 2.14 3.91 -8.35
N PHE A 44 2.54 2.65 -8.49
CA PHE A 44 3.79 2.18 -8.98
C PHE A 44 3.81 2.45 -10.48
N PRO A 45 5.02 2.49 -11.08
CA PRO A 45 5.16 2.57 -12.51
C PRO A 45 4.23 1.54 -13.17
N SER A 46 3.54 1.94 -14.24
CA SER A 46 2.67 1.02 -14.98
C SER A 46 3.48 -0.22 -15.31
N GLY A 47 3.01 -1.36 -14.84
CA GLY A 47 3.73 -2.58 -15.03
C GLY A 47 4.82 -2.86 -13.99
N TYR A 48 4.66 -2.44 -12.74
CA TYR A 48 5.54 -2.81 -11.64
C TYR A 48 4.90 -3.89 -10.76
N LYS A 49 5.57 -5.03 -10.64
CA LYS A 49 5.16 -6.15 -9.79
C LYS A 49 6.39 -6.85 -9.25
N GLN A 50 6.46 -6.97 -7.93
CA GLN A 50 7.48 -7.74 -7.24
C GLN A 50 6.92 -9.11 -6.84
N GLU A 51 7.82 -10.04 -6.53
CA GLU A 51 7.44 -11.36 -5.98
C GLU A 51 6.62 -11.20 -4.70
N ARG A 52 6.94 -10.18 -3.91
CA ARG A 52 6.27 -9.87 -2.66
C ARG A 52 5.92 -8.37 -2.57
N VAL A 53 4.64 -8.07 -2.45
CA VAL A 53 4.10 -6.73 -2.21
C VAL A 53 3.04 -6.82 -1.12
N VAL A 54 3.25 -6.09 -0.03
CA VAL A 54 2.46 -6.25 1.19
C VAL A 54 1.72 -4.97 1.52
N GLY A 55 0.40 -5.09 1.71
CA GLY A 55 -0.42 -3.97 2.19
C GLY A 55 -0.71 -4.10 3.68
N LEU A 56 -0.53 -3.00 4.41
CA LEU A 56 -0.95 -2.90 5.80
C LEU A 56 -2.02 -1.81 5.89
N GLY A 57 -3.18 -2.15 6.42
CA GLY A 57 -4.30 -1.21 6.51
C GLY A 57 -5.32 -1.58 7.57
N MET A 58 -6.38 -0.80 7.68
CA MET A 58 -7.42 -0.99 8.71
C MET A 58 -8.71 -1.60 8.16
N ASN A 59 -8.90 -1.59 6.84
CA ASN A 59 -10.07 -2.16 6.19
C ASN A 59 -9.69 -3.36 5.32
N GLU A 60 -10.21 -4.54 5.67
CA GLU A 60 -9.88 -5.78 4.95
C GLU A 60 -10.39 -5.78 3.49
N GLU A 61 -11.59 -5.24 3.26
CA GLU A 61 -12.22 -5.26 1.94
C GLU A 61 -11.52 -4.31 0.95
N GLU A 62 -10.95 -3.21 1.42
CA GLU A 62 -10.07 -2.35 0.62
C GLU A 62 -8.78 -3.09 0.23
N LEU A 63 -8.13 -3.75 1.18
CA LEU A 63 -6.88 -4.49 0.95
C LEU A 63 -7.08 -5.66 -0.02
N LYS A 64 -8.15 -6.46 0.16
CA LYS A 64 -8.49 -7.58 -0.74
C LYS A 64 -8.72 -7.15 -2.19
N ARG A 65 -9.20 -5.93 -2.41
CA ARG A 65 -9.47 -5.41 -3.77
C ARG A 65 -8.26 -4.83 -4.46
N ASN A 66 -7.14 -4.63 -3.78
CA ASN A 66 -5.93 -4.13 -4.40
C ASN A 66 -5.24 -5.24 -5.21
N PRO A 67 -5.24 -5.16 -6.57
CA PRO A 67 -4.72 -6.24 -7.41
C PRO A 67 -3.19 -6.37 -7.43
N VAL A 68 -2.46 -5.44 -6.79
CA VAL A 68 -0.99 -5.50 -6.71
C VAL A 68 -0.49 -6.16 -5.44
N LEU A 69 -1.27 -6.18 -4.37
CA LEU A 69 -0.86 -6.84 -3.15
C LEU A 69 -0.78 -8.35 -3.38
N THR A 70 0.34 -8.95 -3.00
CA THR A 70 0.51 -10.40 -2.95
C THR A 70 0.03 -10.96 -1.60
N GLU A 71 0.09 -10.13 -0.56
CA GLU A 71 -0.41 -10.42 0.78
C GLU A 71 -0.82 -9.11 1.48
N TYR A 72 -1.63 -9.22 2.53
CA TYR A 72 -2.04 -8.06 3.33
C TYR A 72 -2.15 -8.42 4.81
N ALA A 73 -2.04 -7.40 5.67
CA ALA A 73 -2.29 -7.48 7.09
C ALA A 73 -3.27 -6.37 7.51
N VAL A 74 -4.22 -6.72 8.37
CA VAL A 74 -5.18 -5.76 8.94
C VAL A 74 -4.74 -5.39 10.34
N GLN A 75 -4.33 -4.14 10.55
CA GLN A 75 -3.87 -3.67 11.85
C GLN A 75 -4.03 -2.15 12.00
N ASP A 76 -4.52 -1.73 13.15
CA ASP A 76 -4.51 -0.33 13.56
C ASP A 76 -3.17 -0.02 14.25
N LEU A 77 -2.29 0.70 13.56
CA LEU A 77 -0.98 1.10 14.09
C LEU A 77 -1.07 2.13 15.22
N ASN A 78 -2.20 2.83 15.38
CA ASN A 78 -2.41 3.72 16.53
C ASN A 78 -2.65 2.94 17.82
N VAL A 79 -3.14 1.69 17.72
CA VAL A 79 -3.38 0.81 18.86
C VAL A 79 -2.20 -0.12 19.10
N ASN A 80 -1.70 -0.76 18.04
CA ASN A 80 -0.52 -1.61 18.09
C ASN A 80 0.51 -1.11 17.06
N PRO A 81 1.55 -0.36 17.46
CA PRO A 81 2.53 0.18 16.52
C PRO A 81 3.56 -0.86 16.04
N LYS A 82 3.57 -2.07 16.61
CA LYS A 82 4.50 -3.13 16.21
C LYS A 82 4.08 -3.71 14.86
N LEU A 83 4.92 -3.55 13.84
CA LEU A 83 4.68 -4.15 12.53
C LEU A 83 4.63 -5.69 12.63
N PRO A 84 3.69 -6.36 11.94
CA PRO A 84 3.55 -7.81 11.97
C PRO A 84 4.51 -8.51 10.99
N PHE A 85 5.74 -8.03 10.87
CA PHE A 85 6.74 -8.53 9.93
C PHE A 85 8.10 -8.67 10.60
N ASP A 86 8.92 -9.59 10.09
CA ASP A 86 10.28 -9.79 10.57
C ASP A 86 11.18 -8.59 10.23
N ASP A 87 12.21 -8.38 11.05
CA ASP A 87 13.21 -7.35 10.84
C ASP A 87 13.95 -7.55 9.50
N ASN A 88 14.26 -6.45 8.81
CA ASN A 88 14.97 -6.45 7.52
C ASN A 88 14.32 -7.30 6.42
N SER A 89 12.99 -7.48 6.45
CA SER A 89 12.24 -8.29 5.48
C SER A 89 11.73 -7.52 4.24
N PHE A 90 12.03 -6.22 4.14
CA PHE A 90 11.59 -5.35 3.03
C PHE A 90 12.72 -4.46 2.52
N ASP A 91 12.85 -4.36 1.21
CA ASP A 91 13.80 -3.47 0.54
C ASP A 91 13.27 -2.03 0.41
N VAL A 92 11.96 -1.87 0.29
CA VAL A 92 11.28 -0.59 0.05
C VAL A 92 10.00 -0.51 0.87
N ILE A 93 9.77 0.65 1.49
CA ILE A 93 8.56 0.96 2.25
C ILE A 93 7.99 2.27 1.71
N THR A 94 6.70 2.27 1.38
CA THR A 94 5.97 3.45 0.90
C THR A 94 4.70 3.66 1.71
N ASN A 95 4.28 4.91 1.84
CA ASN A 95 2.97 5.29 2.36
C ASN A 95 2.18 5.93 1.21
N VAL A 96 0.94 5.49 1.00
CA VAL A 96 0.03 5.98 -0.05
C VAL A 96 -1.33 6.25 0.52
#